data_AF-N8RI25-F1
#
_entry.id   AF-N8RI25-F1
#
_cell.length_a   1.000
_cell.length_b   1.000
_cell.length_c   1.000
_cell.angle_alpha   90.00
_cell.angle_beta   90.00
_cell.angle_gamma   90.00
#
_symmetry.space_group_name_H-M   'P 1'
#
loop_
_entity.id
_entity.type
_entity.pdbx_description
1 polymer ?
#
loop_
_entity_poly.entity_id
_entity_poly.type
_entity_poly.pdbx_seq_one_letter_code
_entity_poly.pdbx_strand_id
1 'polypeptide(L)'
;MDKLTQDQVNEAMNKTYGNPAAFAAAVKKYGFGIAVSAALMSNANAAPIDVTSVVGTITDGVTTVSSIGLAVLSLVVVIKVFKWARSAM
;
A
#
# COMPACT_ATOMS: atom_id res chain seq x y z
N MET A 1 2.44 26.16 9.34
CA MET A 1 3.11 25.73 8.10
C MET A 1 4.51 25.29 8.50
N ASP A 2 4.68 24.00 8.78
CA ASP A 2 6.01 23.45 9.06
C ASP A 2 6.88 23.68 7.84
N LYS A 3 8.04 24.31 8.05
CA LYS A 3 8.97 24.65 6.98
C LYS A 3 9.58 23.35 6.47
N LEU A 4 9.40 23.04 5.19
CA LEU A 4 10.06 21.92 4.52
C LEU A 4 11.56 22.01 4.82
N THR A 5 12.13 20.94 5.37
CA THR A 5 13.57 20.90 5.65
C THR A 5 14.34 20.84 4.33
N GLN A 6 15.57 21.37 4.29
CA GLN A 6 16.38 21.35 3.05
C GLN A 6 16.59 19.93 2.53
N ASP A 7 16.65 18.95 3.43
CA ASP A 7 16.80 17.55 3.09
C ASP A 7 15.59 17.01 2.33
N GLN A 8 14.37 17.38 2.73
CA GLN A 8 13.14 17.01 2.02
C GLN A 8 13.08 17.62 0.62
N VAL A 9 13.54 18.86 0.47
CA VAL A 9 13.59 19.53 -0.83
C VAL A 9 14.65 18.87 -1.74
N ASN A 10 15.83 18.57 -1.20
CA ASN A 10 16.90 17.90 -1.94
C ASN A 10 16.50 16.48 -2.36
N GLU A 11 15.83 15.73 -1.49
CA GLU A 11 15.32 14.40 -1.81
C GLU A 11 14.20 14.46 -2.86
N ALA A 12 13.27 15.41 -2.75
CA ALA A 12 12.25 15.64 -3.76
C ALA A 12 12.85 16.00 -5.13
N MET A 13 13.86 16.87 -5.15
CA MET A 13 14.57 17.25 -6.39
C MET A 13 15.35 16.06 -6.98
N ASN A 14 16.02 15.26 -6.15
CA ASN A 14 16.76 14.09 -6.62
C ASN A 14 15.81 13.01 -7.17
N LYS A 15 14.65 12.82 -6.56
CA LYS A 15 13.63 11.87 -7.04
C LYS A 15 12.95 12.31 -8.34
N THR A 16 12.63 13.60 -8.48
CA THR A 16 11.95 14.11 -9.68
C THR A 16 12.90 14.29 -10.87
N TYR A 17 14.13 14.74 -10.64
CA TYR A 17 15.09 15.05 -11.71
C TYR A 17 16.19 14.01 -11.88
N GLY A 18 16.42 13.14 -10.90
CA GLY A 18 17.42 12.06 -10.94
C GLY A 18 18.89 12.51 -10.86
N ASN A 19 19.21 13.68 -11.42
CA ASN A 19 20.55 14.25 -11.46
C ASN A 19 20.48 15.79 -11.43
N PRO A 20 21.39 16.48 -10.72
CA PRO A 20 21.49 17.95 -10.73
C PRO A 20 21.55 18.59 -12.12
N ALA A 21 22.08 17.91 -13.14
CA ALA A 21 22.11 18.43 -14.51
C ALA A 21 20.70 18.59 -15.12
N ALA A 22 19.79 17.66 -14.85
CA ALA A 22 18.40 17.73 -15.31
C ALA A 22 17.60 18.79 -14.54
N PHE A 23 17.88 18.95 -13.24
CA PHE A 23 17.34 20.06 -12.45
C PHE A 23 17.82 21.40 -13.00
N ALA A 24 19.12 21.56 -13.27
CA ALA A 24 19.67 22.79 -13.84
C ALA A 24 19.09 23.10 -15.22
N ALA A 25 18.82 22.08 -16.05
CA ALA A 25 18.13 22.25 -17.33
C ALA A 25 16.67 22.71 -17.14
N ALA A 26 15.94 22.16 -16.17
CA ALA A 26 14.59 22.58 -15.83
C ALA A 26 14.54 24.02 -15.29
N VAL A 27 15.49 24.39 -14.41
CA VAL A 27 15.63 25.75 -13.89
C VAL A 27 15.95 26.74 -15.01
N LYS A 28 16.84 26.40 -15.94
CA LYS A 28 17.16 27.26 -17.10
C LYS A 28 15.98 27.47 -18.04
N LYS A 29 15.13 26.44 -18.21
CA LYS A 29 14.01 26.48 -19.16
C LYS A 29 12.73 27.08 -18.59
N TYR A 30 12.45 26.83 -17.31
CA TYR A 30 11.17 27.16 -16.67
C TYR A 30 11.31 28.06 -15.43
N GLY A 31 12.52 28.32 -14.96
CA GLY A 31 12.79 29.09 -13.74
C GLY A 31 12.81 28.22 -12.48
N PHE A 32 13.53 28.71 -11.46
CA PHE A 32 13.75 27.98 -10.20
C PHE A 32 12.46 27.67 -9.45
N GLY A 33 11.55 28.65 -9.36
CA GLY A 33 10.27 28.48 -8.65
C GLY A 33 9.40 27.37 -9.26
N ILE A 34 9.35 27.27 -10.59
CA ILE A 34 8.59 26.21 -11.29
C ILE A 34 9.25 24.85 -11.08
N ALA A 35 10.57 24.75 -11.21
CA ALA A 35 11.29 23.48 -11.06
C ALA A 35 11.15 22.90 -9.64
N VAL A 36 11.28 23.74 -8.61
CA VAL A 36 11.08 23.31 -7.22
C VAL A 36 9.61 22.96 -6.95
N SER A 37 8.66 23.76 -7.45
CA SER A 37 7.23 23.48 -7.28
C SER A 37 6.79 22.18 -7.96
N ALA A 38 7.33 21.88 -9.14
CA ALA A 38 7.08 20.65 -9.86
C ALA A 38 7.62 19.41 -9.12
N ALA A 39 8.83 19.52 -8.55
CA ALA A 39 9.37 18.47 -7.69
C ALA A 39 8.51 18.26 -6.44
N LEU A 40 8.10 19.33 -5.77
CA LEU A 40 7.28 19.24 -4.56
C LEU A 40 5.86 18.68 -4.85
N MET A 41 5.21 19.07 -5.95
CA MET A 41 3.90 18.50 -6.35
C MET A 41 3.99 17.04 -6.80
N SER A 42 5.06 16.65 -7.49
CA SER A 42 5.27 15.25 -7.88
C SER A 42 5.41 14.34 -6.64
N ASN A 43 6.00 14.87 -5.55
CA ASN A 43 6.11 14.19 -4.27
C ASN A 43 4.85 14.26 -3.39
N ALA A 44 3.93 15.22 -3.62
CA ALA A 44 2.65 15.29 -2.93
C ALA A 44 1.75 14.05 -3.20
N ASN A 45 1.90 13.42 -4.37
CA ASN A 45 1.24 12.17 -4.73
C ASN A 45 1.96 10.92 -4.19
N ALA A 46 3.13 11.08 -3.56
CA ALA A 46 3.92 10.01 -2.95
C ALA A 46 3.78 9.99 -1.41
N ALA A 47 2.84 10.75 -0.85
CA ALA A 47 2.46 10.57 0.54
C ALA A 47 1.96 9.13 0.73
N PRO A 48 2.50 8.36 1.69
CA PRO A 48 1.99 7.04 2.00
C PRO A 48 0.48 7.13 2.25
N ILE A 49 -0.32 6.43 1.45
CA ILE A 49 -1.74 6.32 1.70
C ILE A 49 -1.88 5.44 2.93
N ASP A 50 -2.39 6.01 4.02
CA ASP A 50 -2.66 5.22 5.22
C ASP A 50 -3.81 4.24 4.94
N VAL A 51 -3.43 2.99 4.69
CA VAL A 51 -4.34 1.87 4.45
C VAL A 51 -4.61 1.05 5.70
N THR A 52 -4.14 1.47 6.88
CA THR A 52 -4.28 0.73 8.15
C THR A 52 -5.74 0.38 8.45
N SER A 53 -6.64 1.34 8.25
CA SER A 53 -8.08 1.13 8.44
C SER A 53 -8.68 0.09 7.46
N VAL A 54 -8.23 0.14 6.20
CA VAL A 54 -8.65 -0.81 5.16
C VAL A 54 -8.16 -2.22 5.50
N VAL A 55 -6.90 -2.35 5.90
CA VAL A 55 -6.31 -3.63 6.32
C VAL A 55 -7.01 -4.17 7.56
N GLY A 56 -7.36 -3.32 8.52
CA GLY A 56 -8.15 -3.71 9.70
C GLY A 56 -9.51 -4.30 9.31
N THR A 57 -10.26 -3.59 8.47
CA THR A 57 -11.59 -4.03 7.99
C THR A 57 -11.51 -5.37 7.25
N ILE A 58 -10.49 -5.58 6.41
CA ILE A 58 -10.28 -6.85 5.70
C ILE A 58 -9.95 -7.97 6.68
N THR A 59 -9.09 -7.71 7.66
CA THR A 59 -8.69 -8.71 8.66
C THR A 59 -9.88 -9.16 9.52
N ASP A 60 -10.73 -8.22 9.93
CA ASP A 60 -11.98 -8.53 10.64
C ASP A 60 -12.92 -9.38 9.78
N GLY A 61 -13.03 -9.07 8.48
CA GLY A 61 -13.76 -9.88 7.51
C GLY A 61 -13.23 -11.31 7.40
N VAL A 62 -11.90 -11.48 7.36
CA VAL A 62 -11.24 -12.79 7.24
C VAL A 62 -11.54 -13.69 8.43
N THR A 63 -11.57 -13.16 9.66
CA THR A 63 -11.90 -13.97 10.85
C THR A 63 -13.33 -14.52 10.77
N THR A 64 -14.28 -13.71 10.34
CA THR A 64 -15.67 -14.11 10.15
C THR A 64 -15.79 -15.22 9.10
N VAL A 65 -15.20 -15.01 7.91
CA VAL A 65 -15.26 -16.00 6.81
C VAL A 65 -14.58 -17.32 7.20
N SER A 66 -13.45 -17.25 7.90
CA SER A 66 -12.71 -18.45 8.34
C SER A 66 -13.50 -19.29 9.33
N SER A 67 -14.25 -18.67 10.24
CA SER A 67 -15.10 -19.39 11.19
C SER A 67 -16.20 -20.21 10.49
N ILE A 68 -16.80 -19.66 9.43
CA ILE A 68 -17.78 -20.35 8.60
C ILE A 68 -17.11 -21.53 7.86
N GLY A 69 -15.92 -21.29 7.29
CA GLY A 69 -15.16 -22.33 6.61
C GLY A 69 -14.87 -23.53 7.53
N LEU A 70 -14.40 -23.27 8.76
CA LEU A 70 -14.15 -24.33 9.74
C LEU A 70 -15.42 -25.07 10.17
N ALA A 71 -16.53 -24.35 10.36
CA ALA A 71 -17.81 -24.96 10.70
C ALA A 71 -18.28 -25.93 9.60
N VAL A 72 -18.22 -25.50 8.34
CA VAL A 72 -18.62 -26.34 7.20
C VAL A 72 -17.69 -27.54 7.04
N LEU A 73 -16.37 -27.34 7.13
CA LEU A 73 -15.40 -28.42 7.04
C LEU A 73 -15.60 -29.46 8.15
N SER A 74 -15.92 -29.02 9.38
CA SER A 74 -16.17 -29.92 10.50
C SER A 74 -17.32 -30.88 10.23
N LEU A 75 -18.43 -30.39 9.64
CA LEU A 75 -19.58 -31.20 9.29
C LEU A 75 -19.23 -32.22 8.18
N VAL A 76 -18.53 -31.77 7.14
CA VAL A 76 -18.12 -32.61 6.01
C VAL A 76 -17.26 -33.78 6.49
N VAL A 77 -16.32 -33.53 7.40
CA VAL A 77 -15.46 -34.58 7.97
C VAL A 77 -16.28 -35.63 8.73
N VAL A 78 -17.21 -35.20 9.60
CA VAL A 78 -18.08 -36.12 10.36
C VAL A 78 -18.90 -37.01 9.42
N ILE A 79 -19.54 -36.44 8.41
CA ILE A 79 -20.32 -37.19 7.42
C ILE A 79 -19.44 -38.21 6.69
N LYS A 80 -18.23 -37.80 6.30
CA LYS A 80 -17.32 -38.67 5.55
C LYS A 80 -16.85 -39.85 6.38
N VAL A 81 -16.50 -39.62 7.65
CA VAL A 81 -16.11 -40.68 8.60
C VAL A 81 -17.27 -41.66 8.81
N PHE A 82 -18.49 -41.17 9.00
CA PHE A 82 -19.68 -42.03 9.14
C PHE A 82 -19.91 -42.91 7.90
N LYS A 83 -19.77 -42.33 6.71
CA LYS A 83 -19.94 -43.07 5.45
C LYS A 83 -18.89 -44.16 5.29
N TRP A 84 -17.64 -43.88 5.67
CA TRP A 84 -16.56 -44.87 5.66
C TRP A 84 -16.80 -45.99 6.68
N ALA A 85 -17.19 -45.65 7.91
CA ALA A 85 -17.53 -46.63 8.93
C ALA A 85 -18.66 -47.57 8.48
N ARG A 86 -19.73 -47.02 7.89
CA ARG A 86 -20.83 -47.83 7.34
C ARG A 86 -20.42 -48.66 6.13
N SER A 87 -19.52 -48.17 5.28
CA SER A 87 -19.06 -48.94 4.12
C SER A 87 -18.07 -50.04 4.48
N ALA A 88 -17.46 -49.97 5.67
CA ALA A 88 -16.55 -50.98 6.20
C ALA A 88 -17.27 -52.08 6.99
N MET A 89 -18.54 -51.88 7.37
CA MET A 89 -19.43 -52.89 7.97
C MET A 89 -20.26 -53.57 6.89
#